data_AF-X1TPV7-F1
#
_entry.id   AF-X1TPV7-F1
#
_cell.length_a   1.000
_cell.length_b   1.000
_cell.length_c   1.000
_cell.angle_alpha   90.00
_cell.angle_beta   90.00
_cell.angle_gamma   90.00
#
_symmetry.space_group_name_H-M   'P 1'
#
loop_
_entity.id
_entity.type
_entity.pdbx_description
1 polymer ?
#
loop_
_entity_poly.entity_id
_entity_poly.type
_entity_poly.pdbx_seq_one_letter_code
_entity_poly.pdbx_strand_id
1 'polypeptide(L)' 'DSAYKILGVDRKASVEDLKKAYRKMANKYHPDKVSHLGEDFRIAAKEKFQKVNEAYSQIKKERKIA' A
#
# COMPACT_ATOMS: atom_id res chain seq x y z
N ASP A 1 7.64 11.37 -5.76
CA ASP A 1 7.35 11.51 -4.31
C ASP A 1 6.04 10.88 -3.89
N SER A 2 4.96 11.07 -4.64
CA SER A 2 3.61 10.66 -4.25
C SER A 2 3.49 9.17 -3.91
N ALA A 3 4.14 8.26 -4.65
CA ALA A 3 4.08 6.83 -4.39
C ALA A 3 4.67 6.43 -3.02
N TYR A 4 5.86 6.95 -2.68
CA TYR A 4 6.50 6.70 -1.38
C TYR A 4 5.63 7.24 -0.23
N LYS A 5 5.06 8.44 -0.40
CA LYS A 5 4.10 9.02 0.54
C LYS A 5 2.82 8.19 0.69
N ILE A 6 2.28 7.64 -0.40
CA ILE A 6 1.08 6.78 -0.37
C ILE A 6 1.32 5.49 0.40
N LEU A 7 2.50 4.87 0.21
CA LEU A 7 2.91 3.69 0.99
C LEU A 7 3.33 4.02 2.42
N GLY A 8 3.52 5.30 2.76
CA GLY A 8 4.04 5.72 4.06
C GLY A 8 5.50 5.31 4.27
N VAL A 9 6.28 5.23 3.20
CA VAL A 9 7.69 4.84 3.20
C VAL A 9 8.55 6.01 2.74
N ASP A 10 9.78 6.08 3.24
CA ASP A 10 10.73 7.07 2.78
C ASP A 10 11.28 6.69 1.39
N ARG A 11 11.67 7.69 0.58
CA ARG A 11 12.44 7.46 -0.65
C ARG A 11 13.76 6.75 -0.40
N LYS A 12 14.32 6.84 0.80
CA LYS A 12 15.51 6.11 1.25
C LYS A 12 15.21 4.74 1.85
N ALA A 13 13.93 4.38 2.04
CA ALA A 13 13.55 3.10 2.65
C ALA A 13 14.10 1.92 1.85
N SER A 14 14.42 0.78 2.47
CA SER A 14 14.92 -0.39 1.74
C SER A 14 13.80 -1.11 0.96
N VAL A 15 14.16 -2.07 0.10
CA VAL A 15 13.16 -2.94 -0.57
C VAL A 15 12.36 -3.75 0.45
N GLU A 16 13.01 -4.18 1.53
CA GLU A 16 12.35 -4.85 2.65
C GLU A 16 11.33 -3.95 3.35
N ASP A 17 11.69 -2.69 3.60
CA ASP A 17 10.76 -1.72 4.19
C ASP A 17 9.56 -1.47 3.28
N LEU A 18 9.79 -1.41 1.96
CA LEU A 18 8.74 -1.29 0.97
C LEU A 18 7.75 -2.47 1.04
N LYS A 19 8.28 -3.71 1.07
CA LYS A 19 7.48 -4.93 1.23
C LYS A 19 6.76 -4.95 2.58
N LYS A 20 7.41 -4.55 3.67
CA LYS A 20 6.82 -4.50 5.02
C LYS A 20 5.67 -3.50 5.08
N ALA A 21 5.86 -2.30 4.54
CA ALA A 21 4.83 -1.26 4.49
C ALA A 21 3.64 -1.70 3.64
N TYR A 22 3.89 -2.27 2.46
CA TYR A 22 2.85 -2.85 1.62
C TYR A 22 2.05 -3.91 2.37
N ARG A 23 2.70 -4.88 3.03
CA ARG A 23 2.01 -5.90 3.85
C ARG A 23 1.23 -5.29 5.01
N LYS A 24 1.77 -4.27 5.68
CA LYS A 24 1.06 -3.55 6.76
C LYS A 24 -0.21 -2.87 6.25
N MET A 25 -0.12 -2.17 5.12
CA MET A 25 -1.28 -1.52 4.49
C MET A 25 -2.29 -2.55 4.00
N ALA A 26 -1.82 -3.63 3.37
CA ALA A 26 -2.67 -4.73 2.93
C ALA A 26 -3.45 -5.35 4.09
N ASN A 27 -2.80 -5.61 5.22
CA ASN A 27 -3.46 -6.11 6.43
C ASN A 27 -4.41 -5.09 7.05
N LYS A 28 -4.14 -3.78 6.92
CA LYS A 28 -5.00 -2.72 7.46
C LYS A 28 -6.28 -2.52 6.64
N TYR A 29 -6.19 -2.74 5.33
CA TYR A 29 -7.32 -2.61 4.39
C TYR A 29 -7.86 -3.96 3.91
N HIS A 30 -7.45 -5.06 4.54
CA HIS A 30 -7.87 -6.40 4.15
C HIS A 30 -9.38 -6.53 4.36
N PRO A 31 -10.14 -7.12 3.41
CA PRO A 31 -11.59 -7.28 3.53
C PRO A 31 -12.00 -7.97 4.82
N ASP A 32 -11.19 -8.91 5.34
CA ASP A 32 -11.41 -9.56 6.64
C ASP A 32 -11.35 -8.58 7.84
N LYS A 33 -10.49 -7.55 7.76
CA LYS A 33 -10.34 -6.51 8.79
C LYS A 33 -11.28 -5.34 8.63
N VAL A 34 -11.93 -5.19 7.47
CA VAL A 34 -12.91 -4.12 7.22
C VAL A 34 -14.32 -4.66 7.03
N SER A 35 -14.49 -5.98 7.08
CA SER A 35 -15.77 -6.69 6.96
C SER A 35 -16.80 -6.22 7.99
N HIS A 36 -16.31 -5.88 9.19
CA HIS A 36 -17.10 -5.43 10.33
C HIS A 36 -17.30 -3.90 10.39
N LEU A 37 -16.64 -3.13 9.51
CA LEU A 37 -16.69 -1.66 9.54
C LEU A 37 -17.77 -1.06 8.62
N GLY A 38 -18.48 -1.89 7.86
CA GLY A 38 -19.53 -1.46 6.93
C GLY A 38 -19.04 -1.26 5.49
N GLU A 39 -19.98 -1.07 4.57
CA GLU A 39 -19.73 -1.02 3.11
C GLU A 39 -18.87 0.19 2.70
N ASP A 40 -19.10 1.37 3.28
CA ASP A 40 -18.30 2.57 3.03
C ASP A 40 -16.81 2.35 3.33
N PHE A 41 -16.53 1.66 4.45
CA PHE A 41 -15.16 1.33 4.83
C PHE A 41 -14.53 0.33 3.86
N ARG A 42 -15.29 -0.63 3.35
CA ARG A 42 -14.81 -1.57 2.32
C ARG A 42 -14.46 -0.85 1.02
N ILE A 43 -15.30 0.10 0.59
CA ILE A 43 -15.05 0.90 -0.62
C ILE A 43 -13.79 1.75 -0.44
N ALA A 44 -13.68 2.48 0.67
CA ALA A 44 -12.51 3.30 0.98
C ALA A 44 -11.23 2.46 1.13
N ALA A 45 -11.34 1.27 1.74
CA ALA A 45 -10.23 0.33 1.87
C ALA A 45 -9.76 -0.18 0.51
N LYS A 46 -10.69 -0.52 -0.39
CA LYS A 46 -10.38 -0.96 -1.77
C LYS A 46 -9.66 0.13 -2.55
N GLU A 47 -10.16 1.38 -2.50
CA GLU A 47 -9.51 2.50 -3.18
C GLU A 47 -8.09 2.76 -2.64
N LYS A 48 -7.92 2.78 -1.32
CA LYS A 48 -6.60 2.96 -0.71
C LYS A 48 -5.66 1.81 -1.05
N PHE A 49 -6.15 0.58 -1.02
CA PHE A 49 -5.38 -0.60 -1.39
C PHE A 49 -4.89 -0.51 -2.84
N GLN A 50 -5.77 -0.08 -3.76
CA GLN A 50 -5.43 0.09 -5.17
C GLN A 50 -4.35 1.17 -5.36
N LYS A 51 -4.48 2.32 -4.71
CA LYS A 51 -3.45 3.39 -4.71
C LYS A 51 -2.11 2.90 -4.15
N VAL A 52 -2.13 2.12 -3.06
CA VAL A 52 -0.93 1.53 -2.46
C VAL A 52 -0.26 0.55 -3.41
N ASN A 53 -1.04 -0.25 -4.13
CA ASN A 53 -0.53 -1.25 -5.06
C ASN A 53 0.10 -0.59 -6.30
N GLU A 54 -0.54 0.45 -6.86
CA GLU A 54 0.02 1.28 -7.93
C GLU A 54 1.32 1.96 -7.49
N ALA A 55 1.31 2.58 -6.31
CA ALA A 55 2.51 3.20 -5.74
C ALA A 55 3.65 2.17 -5.58
N TYR A 56 3.34 0.96 -5.09
CA TYR A 56 4.34 -0.09 -4.91
C TYR A 56 4.92 -0.54 -6.25
N SER A 57 4.06 -0.76 -7.25
CA SER A 57 4.46 -1.12 -8.61
C SER A 57 5.34 -0.04 -9.25
N GLN A 58 4.95 1.23 -9.09
CA GLN A 58 5.72 2.36 -9.60
C GLN A 58 7.10 2.45 -8.96
N ILE A 59 7.20 2.33 -7.63
CA ILE A 59 8.48 2.33 -6.92
C ILE A 59 9.32 1.12 -7.32
N LYS A 60 8.71 -0.07 -7.43
CA LYS A 60 9.41 -1.29 -7.87
C LYS A 60 10.06 -1.08 -9.23
N LYS A 61 9.34 -0.43 -10.15
CA LYS A 61 9.81 -0.10 -11.50
C LYS A 61 10.88 0.99 -11.49
N GLU A 62 10.69 2.07 -10.72
CA GLU A 62 11.66 3.16 -10.52
C GLU A 62 13.00 2.62 -9.98
N ARG A 63 12.93 1.72 -9.00
CA ARG A 63 14.12 1.12 -8.37
C ARG A 63 14.69 -0.05 -9.14
N LYS A 64 14.12 -0.39 -10.31
CA LYS A 64 14.50 -1.55 -11.12
C LYS A 64 14.69 -2.83 -10.29
N ILE A 65 13.79 -3.05 -9.33
CA ILE A 65 13.75 -4.30 -8.57
C ILE A 65 13.13 -5.32 -9.52
N ALA A 66 13.97 -5.94 -10.35
CA ALA A 66 13.57 -7.02 -11.26
C ALA A 66 13.28 -8.29 -10.43
#